data_AF-A0A1T4ZZG3-F1
#
_entry.id   AF-A0A1T4ZZG3-F1
#
_cell.length_a   1.000
_cell.length_b   1.000
_cell.length_c   1.000
_cell.angle_alpha   90.00
_cell.angle_beta   90.00
_cell.angle_gamma   90.00
#
_symmetry.space_group_name_H-M   'P 1'
#
loop_
_entity.id
_entity.type
_entity.pdbx_description
1 polymer ?
#
loop_
_entity_poly.entity_id
_entity_poly.type
_entity_poly.pdbx_seq_one_letter_code
_entity_poly.pdbx_strand_id
1 'polypeptide(L)'
;MRIAMATLIGGLVMFLWGAFAHMVLPLGEMSMRAPLDEDRVIASLKQGLPAEAGIYVLPHFDRGGAGDEKARAAFSAKAVASPFAFIVYEPHGRDSMQMGGNLFHQWLTNTLGAWILALVMLRAGVGVTRGLVLGLAMGVFSWLSISVPYWTWYRFPDAFTVGSLLEIAFGWLLAGASIGWWLKRGASPAGPDPTGPL
;
A
#
# COMPACT_ATOMS: atom_id res chain seq x y z
N MET A 1 -23.86 5.30 -15.19
CA MET A 1 -22.59 5.44 -15.94
C MET A 1 -21.60 6.43 -15.31
N ARG A 2 -22.05 7.58 -14.77
CA ARG A 2 -21.16 8.61 -14.19
C ARG A 2 -20.17 8.09 -13.14
N ILE A 3 -20.63 7.29 -12.17
CA ILE A 3 -19.79 6.71 -11.12
C ILE A 3 -18.81 5.69 -11.71
N ALA A 4 -19.30 4.77 -12.55
CA ALA A 4 -18.47 3.75 -13.19
C ALA A 4 -17.30 4.38 -13.97
N MET A 5 -17.54 5.46 -14.72
CA MET A 5 -16.48 6.18 -15.40
C MET A 5 -15.52 6.89 -14.43
N ALA A 6 -16.03 7.50 -13.35
CA ALA A 6 -15.18 8.11 -12.33
C ALA A 6 -14.23 7.09 -11.70
N THR A 7 -14.77 5.91 -11.37
CA THR A 7 -14.06 4.76 -10.84
C THR A 7 -12.95 4.28 -11.79
N LEU A 8 -13.26 4.09 -13.07
CA LEU A 8 -12.28 3.64 -14.06
C LEU A 8 -11.17 4.68 -14.27
N ILE A 9 -11.53 5.97 -14.34
CA ILE A 9 -10.55 7.06 -14.47
C ILE A 9 -9.63 7.11 -13.26
N GLY A 10 -10.19 7.11 -12.04
CA GLY A 10 -9.41 7.15 -10.81
C GLY A 10 -8.50 5.93 -10.65
N GLY A 11 -9.03 4.74 -10.95
CA GLY A 11 -8.26 3.50 -10.90
C GLY A 11 -7.10 3.49 -11.90
N LEU A 12 -7.35 3.97 -13.13
CA LEU A 12 -6.31 4.10 -14.16
C LEU A 12 -5.24 5.13 -13.76
N VAL A 13 -5.63 6.29 -13.21
CA VAL A 13 -4.68 7.30 -12.74
C VAL A 13 -3.79 6.74 -11.62
N MET A 14 -4.37 6.04 -10.64
CA MET A 14 -3.60 5.39 -9.57
C MET A 14 -2.65 4.32 -10.13
N PHE A 15 -3.12 3.53 -11.10
CA PHE A 15 -2.30 2.50 -11.74
C PHE A 15 -1.12 3.07 -12.52
N LEU A 16 -1.36 4.10 -13.34
CA LEU A 16 -0.31 4.77 -14.10
C LEU A 16 0.68 5.51 -13.19
N TRP A 17 0.20 6.12 -12.11
CA TRP A 17 1.07 6.68 -11.09
C TRP A 17 1.96 5.62 -10.46
N GLY A 18 1.41 4.47 -10.05
CA GLY A 18 2.20 3.36 -9.52
C GLY A 18 3.28 2.90 -10.51
N ALA A 19 2.93 2.72 -11.78
CA ALA A 19 3.88 2.38 -12.82
C ALA A 19 5.01 3.43 -12.94
N PHE A 20 4.67 4.72 -12.93
CA PHE A 20 5.65 5.81 -12.97
C PHE A 20 6.54 5.85 -11.72
N ALA A 21 5.96 5.68 -10.53
CA ALA A 21 6.66 5.66 -9.26
C ALA A 21 7.73 4.56 -9.20
N HIS A 22 7.42 3.38 -9.75
CA HIS A 22 8.36 2.25 -9.80
C HIS A 22 9.40 2.40 -10.92
N MET A 23 8.97 2.70 -12.15
CA MET A 23 9.87 2.64 -13.32
C MET A 23 10.71 3.91 -13.51
N VAL A 24 10.23 5.07 -13.05
CA VAL A 24 10.87 6.36 -13.31
C VAL A 24 11.46 6.98 -12.03
N LEU A 25 10.80 6.83 -10.88
CA LEU A 25 11.22 7.43 -9.59
C LEU A 25 11.89 6.45 -8.60
N PRO A 26 12.20 5.23 -9.03
CA PRO A 26 12.42 4.03 -8.20
C PRO A 26 11.86 4.03 -6.75
N LEU A 27 10.66 4.58 -6.52
CA LEU A 27 10.10 4.68 -5.16
C LEU A 27 9.80 3.29 -4.57
N GLY A 28 9.37 2.37 -5.44
CA GLY A 28 9.07 0.99 -5.07
C GLY A 28 10.28 0.15 -4.68
N GLU A 29 11.48 0.55 -5.07
CA GLU A 29 12.73 -0.17 -4.77
C GLU A 29 13.51 0.47 -3.61
N MET A 30 12.98 1.54 -3.01
CA MET A 30 13.66 2.23 -1.92
C MET A 30 13.92 1.25 -0.76
N SER A 31 15.21 1.04 -0.47
CA SER A 31 15.72 0.07 0.51
C SER A 31 15.48 -1.41 0.21
N MET A 32 15.01 -1.76 -0.99
CA MET A 32 15.15 -3.12 -1.50
C MET A 32 16.60 -3.33 -1.94
N ARG A 33 17.23 -4.43 -1.50
CA ARG A 33 18.67 -4.66 -1.69
C ARG A 33 18.92 -6.11 -2.10
N ALA A 34 19.89 -6.31 -2.98
CA ALA A 34 20.41 -7.64 -3.28
C ALA A 34 21.27 -8.16 -2.10
N PRO A 35 21.23 -9.47 -1.81
CA PRO A 35 22.16 -10.08 -0.87
C PRO A 35 23.58 -10.13 -1.46
N LEU A 36 24.59 -10.27 -0.60
CA LEU A 36 25.98 -10.47 -1.04
C LEU A 36 26.22 -11.87 -1.64
N ASP A 37 25.44 -12.86 -1.20
CA ASP A 37 25.51 -14.26 -1.61
C ASP A 37 24.09 -14.84 -1.54
N GLU A 38 23.38 -14.77 -2.68
CA GLU A 38 21.98 -15.15 -2.79
C GLU A 38 21.76 -16.64 -2.52
N ASP A 39 22.58 -17.49 -3.14
CA ASP A 39 22.46 -18.95 -3.03
C ASP A 39 22.64 -19.42 -1.59
N ARG A 40 23.63 -18.86 -0.88
CA ARG A 40 23.85 -19.19 0.54
C ARG A 40 22.68 -18.74 1.42
N VAL A 41 22.12 -17.56 1.18
CA VAL A 41 20.96 -17.06 1.93
C VAL A 41 19.76 -17.97 1.69
N ILE A 42 19.43 -18.28 0.43
CA ILE A 42 18.32 -19.17 0.08
C ILE A 42 18.51 -20.56 0.68
N ALA A 43 19.72 -21.14 0.60
CA ALA A 43 20.01 -22.44 1.20
C ALA A 43 19.79 -22.44 2.71
N SER A 44 20.21 -21.37 3.40
CA SER A 44 20.03 -21.22 4.84
C SER A 44 18.54 -21.11 5.21
N LEU A 45 17.74 -20.37 4.43
CA LEU A 45 16.30 -20.25 4.62
C LEU A 45 15.60 -21.61 4.41
N LYS A 46 15.94 -22.35 3.35
CA LYS A 46 15.38 -23.68 3.08
C LYS A 46 15.67 -24.70 4.19
N GLN A 47 16.85 -24.61 4.81
CA GLN A 47 17.24 -25.50 5.92
C GLN A 47 16.64 -25.05 7.25
N GLY A 48 16.51 -23.74 7.47
CA GLY A 48 16.13 -23.15 8.75
C GLY A 48 14.63 -22.87 8.92
N LEU A 49 13.86 -22.86 7.83
CA LEU A 49 12.42 -22.59 7.84
C LEU A 49 11.63 -23.83 7.39
N PRO A 50 10.41 -24.04 7.93
CA PRO A 50 9.52 -25.07 7.41
C PRO A 50 9.13 -24.78 5.96
N ALA A 51 8.74 -25.84 5.24
CA ALA A 51 8.29 -25.75 3.85
C ALA A 51 6.84 -25.21 3.75
N GLU A 52 6.59 -24.04 4.32
CA GLU A 52 5.30 -23.37 4.32
C GLU A 52 5.47 -21.86 4.00
N ALA A 53 4.48 -21.28 3.33
CA ALA A 53 4.47 -19.85 3.07
C ALA A 53 4.14 -19.09 4.36
N GLY A 54 4.88 -18.03 4.67
CA GLY A 54 4.69 -17.33 5.93
C GLY A 54 5.57 -16.10 6.15
N ILE A 55 5.32 -15.44 7.29
CA ILE A 55 6.14 -14.35 7.81
C ILE A 55 6.91 -14.87 9.02
N TYR A 56 8.23 -14.93 8.90
CA TYR A 56 9.13 -15.35 9.96
C TYR A 56 9.86 -14.15 10.55
N VAL A 57 9.67 -13.93 11.86
CA VAL A 57 10.31 -12.82 12.59
C VAL A 57 11.42 -13.39 13.46
N LEU A 58 12.65 -12.92 13.23
CA LEU A 58 13.84 -13.38 13.93
C LEU A 58 14.51 -12.21 14.69
N PRO A 59 14.97 -12.45 15.93
CA PRO A 59 14.72 -13.65 16.73
C PRO A 59 13.23 -13.84 17.07
N HIS A 60 12.79 -15.09 17.12
CA HIS A 60 11.42 -15.45 17.46
C HIS A 60 11.27 -15.65 18.97
N PHE A 61 10.19 -15.12 19.56
CA PHE A 61 9.80 -15.42 20.93
C PHE A 61 8.59 -16.36 20.92
N ASP A 62 8.76 -17.54 21.50
CA ASP A 62 7.65 -18.46 21.73
C ASP A 62 6.72 -17.89 22.81
N ARG A 63 5.48 -17.60 22.41
CA ARG A 63 4.46 -17.03 23.32
C ARG A 63 4.05 -18.00 24.42
N GLY A 64 4.25 -19.31 24.25
CA GLY A 64 4.04 -20.29 25.31
C GLY A 64 4.91 -20.04 26.55
N GLY A 65 6.07 -19.41 26.36
CA GLY A 65 6.99 -19.02 27.44
C GLY A 65 6.76 -17.62 28.02
N ALA A 66 5.69 -16.91 27.63
CA ALA A 66 5.49 -15.51 28.04
C ALA A 66 5.31 -15.30 29.56
N GLY A 67 4.90 -16.34 30.29
CA GLY A 67 4.80 -16.32 31.75
C GLY A 67 6.13 -16.58 32.48
N ASP A 68 7.16 -17.06 31.79
CA ASP A 68 8.46 -17.38 32.38
C ASP A 68 9.44 -16.20 32.22
N GLU A 69 9.84 -15.63 33.35
CA GLU A 69 10.78 -14.51 33.42
C GLU A 69 12.16 -14.86 32.84
N LYS A 70 12.63 -16.10 33.04
CA LYS A 70 13.92 -16.55 32.50
C LYS A 70 13.87 -16.65 30.97
N ALA A 71 12.78 -17.17 30.42
CA ALA A 71 12.57 -17.21 28.97
C ALA A 71 12.53 -15.80 28.36
N ARG A 72 11.85 -14.85 29.01
CA ARG A 72 11.81 -13.44 28.58
C ARG A 72 13.18 -12.78 28.63
N ALA A 73 13.94 -12.99 29.70
CA ALA A 73 15.29 -12.45 29.85
C ALA A 73 16.24 -13.02 28.79
N ALA A 74 16.20 -14.34 28.55
CA ALA A 74 17.01 -14.99 27.52
C ALA A 74 16.66 -14.49 26.10
N PHE A 75 15.37 -14.35 25.80
CA PHE A 75 14.94 -13.77 24.53
C PHE A 75 15.39 -12.32 24.38
N SER A 76 15.22 -11.48 25.41
CA SER A 76 15.64 -10.08 25.39
C SER A 76 17.14 -9.96 25.11
N ALA A 77 17.97 -10.75 25.80
CA ALA A 77 19.42 -10.78 25.55
C ALA A 77 19.74 -11.20 24.11
N LYS A 78 19.08 -12.24 23.57
CA LYS A 78 19.26 -12.67 22.18
C LYS A 78 18.81 -11.61 21.18
N ALA A 79 17.69 -10.95 21.42
CA ALA A 79 17.13 -9.90 20.55
C ALA A 79 18.02 -8.66 20.48
N VAL A 80 18.72 -8.32 21.57
CA VAL A 80 19.71 -7.23 21.57
C VAL A 80 20.99 -7.64 20.85
N ALA A 81 21.45 -8.88 21.03
CA ALA A 81 22.71 -9.35 20.46
C ALA A 81 22.62 -9.79 18.99
N SER A 82 21.42 -10.09 18.47
CA SER A 82 21.23 -10.65 17.13
C SER A 82 20.71 -9.59 16.14
N PRO A 83 21.05 -9.71 14.85
CA PRO A 83 20.32 -8.99 13.81
C PRO A 83 18.83 -9.32 13.85
N PHE A 84 18.01 -8.33 13.48
CA PHE A 84 16.59 -8.55 13.27
C PHE A 84 16.33 -8.92 11.82
N ALA A 85 15.46 -9.90 11.59
CA ALA A 85 14.97 -10.25 10.26
C ALA A 85 13.44 -10.39 10.27
N PHE A 86 12.81 -9.79 9.28
CA PHE A 86 11.40 -9.98 8.97
C PHE A 86 11.32 -10.58 7.57
N ILE A 87 11.03 -11.87 7.50
CA ILE A 87 11.20 -12.66 6.28
C ILE A 87 9.81 -13.01 5.76
N VAL A 88 9.46 -12.49 4.58
CA VAL A 88 8.34 -12.99 3.79
C VAL A 88 8.88 -14.15 2.96
N TYR A 89 8.47 -15.37 3.29
CA TYR A 89 9.00 -16.59 2.68
C TYR A 89 7.89 -17.34 1.94
N GLU A 90 8.20 -17.72 0.70
CA GLU A 90 7.40 -18.64 -0.10
C GLU A 90 8.33 -19.81 -0.49
N PRO A 91 8.08 -21.04 0.01
CA PRO A 91 8.96 -22.18 -0.25
C PRO A 91 8.97 -22.63 -1.71
N HIS A 92 7.94 -22.26 -2.48
CA HIS A 92 7.80 -22.60 -3.89
C HIS A 92 8.18 -21.43 -4.79
N GLY A 93 9.17 -21.64 -5.67
CA GLY A 93 9.58 -20.62 -6.64
C GLY A 93 8.43 -20.22 -7.57
N ARG A 94 8.31 -18.92 -7.83
CA ARG A 94 7.44 -18.36 -8.86
C ARG A 94 8.28 -17.46 -9.77
N ASP A 95 8.03 -17.52 -11.07
CA ASP A 95 8.73 -16.67 -12.03
C ASP A 95 8.27 -15.22 -11.87
N SER A 96 9.14 -14.39 -11.28
CA SER A 96 8.88 -12.96 -11.06
C SER A 96 8.75 -12.16 -12.36
N MET A 97 9.22 -12.69 -13.51
CA MET A 97 9.06 -12.04 -14.80
C MET A 97 7.64 -12.17 -15.35
N GLN A 98 6.86 -13.14 -14.86
CA GLN A 98 5.45 -13.33 -15.23
C GLN A 98 4.53 -12.39 -14.44
N MET A 99 4.60 -11.10 -14.77
CA MET A 99 3.93 -10.03 -14.01
C MET A 99 2.46 -9.82 -14.36
N GLY A 100 1.95 -10.40 -15.47
CA GLY A 100 0.61 -10.10 -15.99
C GLY A 100 -0.51 -10.29 -14.95
N GLY A 101 -0.43 -11.36 -14.16
CA GLY A 101 -1.35 -11.59 -13.05
C GLY A 101 -1.29 -10.48 -12.01
N ASN A 102 -0.10 -10.11 -11.54
CA ASN A 102 0.08 -9.06 -10.53
C ASN A 102 -0.42 -7.69 -11.03
N LEU A 103 -0.15 -7.35 -12.30
CA LEU A 103 -0.62 -6.10 -12.91
C LEU A 103 -2.15 -6.04 -12.99
N PHE A 104 -2.81 -7.14 -13.35
CA PHE A 104 -4.27 -7.20 -13.34
C PHE A 104 -4.83 -7.01 -11.93
N HIS A 105 -4.26 -7.70 -10.93
CA HIS A 105 -4.69 -7.53 -9.54
C HIS A 105 -4.51 -6.09 -9.07
N GLN A 106 -3.38 -5.44 -9.41
CA GLN A 106 -3.13 -4.04 -9.06
C GLN A 106 -4.13 -3.09 -9.72
N TRP A 107 -4.41 -3.27 -11.01
CA TRP A 107 -5.41 -2.45 -11.71
C TRP A 107 -6.81 -2.63 -11.10
N LEU A 108 -7.19 -3.88 -10.79
CA LEU A 108 -8.47 -4.21 -10.19
C LEU A 108 -8.61 -3.58 -8.80
N THR A 109 -7.62 -3.73 -7.92
CA THR A 109 -7.66 -3.17 -6.56
C THR A 109 -7.60 -1.64 -6.57
N ASN A 110 -6.81 -1.03 -7.47
CA ASN A 110 -6.81 0.43 -7.67
C ASN A 110 -8.19 0.93 -8.10
N THR A 111 -8.85 0.20 -9.01
CA THR A 111 -10.21 0.52 -9.47
C THR A 111 -11.23 0.38 -8.35
N LEU A 112 -11.14 -0.67 -7.52
CA LEU A 112 -12.00 -0.83 -6.35
C LEU A 112 -11.77 0.27 -5.29
N GLY A 113 -10.52 0.68 -5.05
CA GLY A 113 -10.23 1.81 -4.16
C GLY A 113 -10.78 3.13 -4.70
N ALA A 114 -10.65 3.38 -6.00
CA ALA A 114 -11.24 4.53 -6.67
C ALA A 114 -12.77 4.54 -6.59
N TRP A 115 -13.41 3.36 -6.65
CA TRP A 115 -14.85 3.23 -6.41
C TRP A 115 -15.25 3.63 -5.00
N ILE A 116 -14.54 3.14 -3.98
CA ILE A 116 -14.78 3.51 -2.58
C ILE A 116 -14.64 5.03 -2.40
N LEU A 117 -13.56 5.62 -2.92
CA LEU A 117 -13.36 7.07 -2.85
C LEU A 117 -14.48 7.83 -3.57
N ALA A 118 -14.93 7.37 -4.74
CA ALA A 118 -16.07 7.97 -5.44
C ALA A 118 -17.35 7.93 -4.59
N LEU A 119 -17.64 6.83 -3.89
CA LEU A 119 -18.78 6.73 -2.97
C LEU A 119 -18.69 7.73 -1.81
N VAL A 120 -17.50 7.90 -1.22
CA VAL A 120 -17.26 8.92 -0.19
C VAL A 120 -17.54 10.32 -0.73
N MET A 121 -17.05 10.64 -1.92
CA MET A 121 -17.25 11.94 -2.56
C MET A 121 -18.72 12.24 -2.88
N LEU A 122 -19.55 11.23 -3.18
CA LEU A 122 -20.98 11.45 -3.38
C LEU A 122 -21.69 11.94 -2.12
N ARG A 123 -21.13 11.68 -0.94
CA ARG A 123 -21.68 12.13 0.35
C ARG A 123 -21.01 13.39 0.87
N ALA A 124 -19.69 13.49 0.71
CA ALA A 124 -18.89 14.63 1.17
C ALA A 124 -18.88 15.83 0.19
N GLY A 125 -19.42 15.64 -1.02
CA GLY A 125 -19.45 16.64 -2.08
C GLY A 125 -18.38 16.40 -3.15
N VAL A 126 -18.73 16.80 -4.38
CA VAL A 126 -17.90 16.56 -5.57
C VAL A 126 -17.12 17.80 -5.99
N GLY A 127 -15.99 17.59 -6.68
CA GLY A 127 -15.12 18.65 -7.20
C GLY A 127 -13.63 18.28 -7.07
N VAL A 128 -12.79 18.93 -7.88
CA VAL A 128 -11.35 18.64 -7.94
C VAL A 128 -10.68 18.85 -6.58
N THR A 129 -10.89 20.00 -5.95
CA THR A 129 -10.31 20.31 -4.63
C THR A 129 -10.76 19.33 -3.55
N ARG A 130 -12.05 18.97 -3.53
CA ARG A 130 -12.57 17.96 -2.59
C ARG A 130 -11.95 16.59 -2.87
N GLY A 131 -11.81 16.23 -4.14
CA GLY A 131 -11.15 15.00 -4.57
C GLY A 131 -9.68 14.93 -4.16
N LEU A 132 -8.93 16.02 -4.32
CA LEU A 132 -7.54 16.14 -3.86
C LEU A 132 -7.45 15.89 -2.36
N VAL A 133 -8.25 16.61 -1.57
CA VAL A 133 -8.22 16.52 -0.10
C VAL A 133 -8.62 15.12 0.37
N LEU A 134 -9.74 14.58 -0.14
CA LEU A 134 -10.23 13.26 0.27
C LEU A 134 -9.31 12.13 -0.21
N GLY A 135 -8.77 12.22 -1.42
CA GLY A 135 -7.80 11.28 -1.95
C GLY A 135 -6.51 11.28 -1.14
N LEU A 136 -5.93 12.46 -0.89
CA LEU A 136 -4.75 12.59 -0.03
C LEU A 136 -5.02 12.03 1.38
N ALA A 137 -6.16 12.40 1.98
CA ALA A 137 -6.52 11.94 3.31
C ALA A 137 -6.63 10.41 3.38
N MET A 138 -7.26 9.77 2.39
CA MET A 138 -7.35 8.30 2.32
C MET A 138 -5.98 7.64 2.13
N GLY A 139 -5.13 8.22 1.28
CA GLY A 139 -3.77 7.72 1.07
C GLY A 139 -2.90 7.83 2.33
N VAL A 140 -2.92 8.97 3.01
CA VAL A 140 -2.23 9.18 4.30
C VAL A 140 -2.81 8.27 5.38
N PHE A 141 -4.13 8.13 5.45
CA PHE A 141 -4.78 7.21 6.39
C PHE A 141 -4.31 5.77 6.20
N SER A 142 -4.24 5.30 4.95
CA SER A 142 -3.72 3.98 4.62
C SER A 142 -2.25 3.82 5.02
N TRP A 143 -1.41 4.82 4.73
CA TRP A 143 0.00 4.82 5.11
C TRP A 143 0.19 4.78 6.64
N LEU A 144 -0.54 5.61 7.38
CA LEU A 144 -0.55 5.62 8.85
C LEU A 144 -1.03 4.28 9.43
N SER A 145 -1.97 3.63 8.76
CA SER A 145 -2.58 2.38 9.23
C SER A 145 -1.76 1.13 8.90
N ILE A 146 -0.83 1.21 7.93
CA ILE A 146 -0.08 0.05 7.43
C ILE A 146 1.44 0.29 7.51
N SER A 147 1.94 1.30 6.79
CA SER A 147 3.38 1.54 6.67
C SER A 147 4.02 1.99 7.99
N VAL A 148 3.32 2.81 8.78
CA VAL A 148 3.83 3.22 10.11
C VAL A 148 3.91 2.05 11.09
N PRO A 149 2.91 1.15 11.19
CA PRO A 149 3.06 -0.08 11.95
C PRO A 149 4.22 -0.95 11.46
N TYR A 150 4.42 -1.09 10.14
CA TYR A 150 5.54 -1.87 9.62
C TYR A 150 6.91 -1.24 9.96
N TRP A 151 7.01 0.08 9.90
CA TRP A 151 8.19 0.81 10.32
C TRP A 151 8.50 0.61 11.81
N THR A 152 7.49 0.79 12.67
CA THR A 152 7.68 0.81 14.13
C THR A 152 7.78 -0.59 14.75
N TRP A 153 6.98 -1.55 14.29
CA TRP A 153 6.93 -2.91 14.85
C TRP A 153 7.83 -3.89 14.11
N TYR A 154 8.00 -3.71 12.80
CA TYR A 154 8.73 -4.66 11.94
C TYR A 154 9.98 -4.07 11.32
N ARG A 155 10.40 -2.88 11.76
CA ARG A 155 11.70 -2.25 11.45
C ARG A 155 11.95 -2.09 9.95
N PHE A 156 10.89 -1.90 9.16
CA PHE A 156 11.04 -1.53 7.75
C PHE A 156 11.90 -0.25 7.65
N PRO A 157 12.79 -0.09 6.66
CA PRO A 157 13.71 1.07 6.63
C PRO A 157 13.00 2.40 6.39
N ASP A 158 13.57 3.52 6.89
CA ASP A 158 13.00 4.87 6.74
C ASP A 158 12.71 5.22 5.28
N ALA A 159 13.66 4.96 4.39
CA ALA A 159 13.52 5.29 2.97
C ALA A 159 12.41 4.47 2.29
N PHE A 160 12.22 3.19 2.68
CA PHE A 160 11.08 2.39 2.21
C PHE A 160 9.76 3.01 2.69
N THR A 161 9.69 3.34 3.98
CA THR A 161 8.48 3.89 4.61
C THR A 161 8.10 5.25 4.03
N VAL A 162 9.07 6.11 3.73
CA VAL A 162 8.82 7.41 3.06
C VAL A 162 8.48 7.20 1.58
N GLY A 163 9.15 6.28 0.89
CA GLY A 163 8.84 5.92 -0.49
C GLY A 163 7.39 5.46 -0.65
N SER A 164 6.90 4.60 0.25
CA SER A 164 5.51 4.13 0.24
C SER A 164 4.50 5.26 0.52
N LEU A 165 4.86 6.27 1.33
CA LEU A 165 4.01 7.45 1.52
C LEU A 165 3.83 8.20 0.21
N LEU A 166 4.92 8.45 -0.51
CA LEU A 166 4.88 9.16 -1.79
C LEU A 166 4.10 8.36 -2.84
N GLU A 167 4.32 7.05 -2.90
CA GLU A 167 3.58 6.17 -3.81
C GLU A 167 2.07 6.18 -3.52
N ILE A 168 1.68 5.97 -2.26
CA ILE A 168 0.28 5.80 -1.88
C ILE A 168 -0.43 7.16 -1.79
N ALA A 169 0.09 8.11 -1.01
CA ALA A 169 -0.59 9.36 -0.72
C ALA A 169 -0.66 10.28 -1.94
N PHE A 170 0.42 10.40 -2.72
CA PHE A 170 0.41 11.22 -3.93
C PHE A 170 -0.43 10.55 -5.03
N GLY A 171 -0.36 9.23 -5.16
CA GLY A 171 -1.21 8.48 -6.10
C GLY A 171 -2.69 8.70 -5.85
N TRP A 172 -3.12 8.57 -4.59
CA TRP A 172 -4.52 8.81 -4.23
C TRP A 172 -4.94 10.28 -4.30
N LEU A 173 -4.01 11.22 -4.08
CA LEU A 173 -4.25 12.64 -4.34
C LEU A 173 -4.61 12.88 -5.82
N LEU A 174 -3.82 12.34 -6.75
CA LEU A 174 -4.07 12.47 -8.19
C LEU A 174 -5.35 11.73 -8.62
N ALA A 175 -5.54 10.51 -8.15
CA ALA A 175 -6.72 9.71 -8.44
C ALA A 175 -7.99 10.42 -7.92
N GLY A 176 -7.97 10.92 -6.69
CA GLY A 176 -9.07 11.67 -6.11
C GLY A 176 -9.41 12.94 -6.89
N ALA A 177 -8.41 13.70 -7.34
CA ALA A 177 -8.61 14.86 -8.20
C ALA A 177 -9.35 14.50 -9.50
N SER A 178 -8.95 13.40 -10.14
CA SER A 178 -9.55 12.92 -11.39
C SER A 178 -11.00 12.43 -11.22
N ILE A 179 -11.28 11.72 -10.13
CA ILE A 179 -12.63 11.29 -9.74
C ILE A 179 -13.50 12.52 -9.50
N GLY A 180 -13.01 13.46 -8.69
CA GLY A 180 -13.72 14.68 -8.35
C GLY A 180 -14.03 15.57 -9.55
N TRP A 181 -13.08 15.68 -10.47
CA TRP A 181 -13.26 16.35 -11.76
C TRP A 181 -14.40 15.71 -12.56
N TRP A 182 -14.33 14.41 -12.79
CA TRP A 182 -15.31 13.70 -13.61
C TRP A 182 -16.70 13.73 -12.99
N LEU A 183 -16.79 13.47 -11.69
CA LEU A 183 -18.05 13.56 -10.97
C LEU A 183 -18.61 14.98 -11.10
N LYS A 184 -17.86 16.06 -10.89
CA LYS A 184 -18.40 17.43 -11.01
C LYS A 184 -19.03 17.71 -12.38
N ARG A 185 -18.45 17.23 -13.49
CA ARG A 185 -18.97 17.46 -14.86
C ARG A 185 -20.38 16.92 -15.07
N GLY A 186 -20.76 15.85 -14.38
CA GLY A 186 -22.09 15.27 -14.50
C GLY A 186 -23.13 15.81 -13.51
N ALA A 187 -22.78 16.82 -12.70
CA ALA A 187 -23.74 17.59 -11.93
C ALA A 187 -24.09 18.84 -12.74
N SER A 188 -25.20 18.82 -13.48
CA SER A 188 -25.69 20.03 -14.16
C SER A 188 -25.90 21.17 -13.14
N PRO A 189 -25.74 22.45 -13.53
CA PRO A 189 -26.24 23.54 -12.71
C PRO A 189 -27.74 23.32 -12.50
N ALA A 190 -28.26 23.58 -11.30
CA ALA A 190 -29.70 23.64 -11.11
C ALA A 190 -30.29 24.53 -12.22
N GLY A 191 -31.33 24.05 -12.89
CA GLY A 191 -32.02 24.81 -13.93
C GLY A 191 -32.47 26.18 -13.39
N PRO A 192 -32.74 27.16 -14.28
CA PRO A 192 -33.13 28.49 -13.85
C PRO A 192 -34.31 28.42 -12.88
N ASP A 193 -34.20 29.19 -11.79
CA ASP A 193 -35.22 29.34 -10.76
C ASP A 193 -36.57 29.71 -11.41
N PRO A 194 -37.65 28.92 -11.22
CA PRO A 194 -38.95 29.19 -11.83
C PRO A 194 -39.63 30.47 -11.30
N THR A 195 -38.98 31.24 -10.42
CA THR A 195 -39.52 32.44 -9.78
C THR A 195 -39.04 33.76 -10.40
N GLY A 196 -38.92 33.82 -11.73
CA GLY A 196 -38.84 35.10 -12.44
C GLY A 196 -40.16 35.88 -12.27
N PRO A 197 -40.13 37.19 -11.94
CA PRO A 197 -41.35 37.96 -11.73
C PRO A 197 -42.15 38.09 -13.04
N LEU A 198 -43.46 37.90 -12.92
CA LEU A 198 -44.47 38.05 -13.98
C LEU A 198 -44.54 39.48 -14.51
#